data_AF-A0A829ZAJ2-F1
#
_entry.id   AF-A0A829ZAJ2-F1
#
_cell.length_a   1.000
_cell.length_b   1.000
_cell.length_c   1.000
_cell.angle_alpha   90.00
_cell.angle_beta   90.00
_cell.angle_gamma   90.00
#
_symmetry.space_group_name_H-M   'P 1'
#
loop_
_entity.id
_entity.type
_entity.pdbx_description
1 polymer ?
#
loop_
_entity_poly.entity_id
_entity_poly.type
_entity_poly.pdbx_seq_one_letter_code
_entity_poly.pdbx_strand_id
1 'polypeptide(L)'
;MPGETFSYNKALGERTPAAGYKNAAVYENGKVVDGIGGGICQISSTLYNAVLKANLGIVERRNHQFVTSYIPAGQDATVVYGMTDFRFKNTRKYAVKIKASCSNGIATVSIYGIKEENEYSISFDTRTISTIPYTIKYEENKNLAAGTEKVSQVGANGVITETYLVKSLNGKIVSRTLLSKDTYNAMQRIIVRGTKGASTNNNNSNNNNNNTENNKPEEKPEEIKPPVEEKPEEIKPPIEENSSIENTNNRNIK
;
A
#
# COMPACT_ATOMS: atom_id res chain seq x y z
N MET A 1 -24.03 12.59 -13.22
CA MET A 1 -25.37 13.04 -12.80
C MET A 1 -25.94 12.10 -11.74
N PRO A 2 -27.07 12.42 -11.05
CA PRO A 2 -27.78 11.45 -10.21
C PRO A 2 -28.02 10.13 -10.94
N GLY A 3 -27.81 9.01 -10.25
CA GLY A 3 -28.01 7.67 -10.80
C GLY A 3 -26.96 7.21 -11.83
N GLU A 4 -26.08 8.08 -12.32
CA GLU A 4 -25.05 7.68 -13.28
C GLU A 4 -23.86 7.00 -12.61
N THR A 5 -23.25 6.08 -13.35
CA THR A 5 -21.97 5.47 -12.99
C THR A 5 -20.82 6.20 -13.66
N PHE A 6 -19.88 6.67 -12.85
CA PHE A 6 -18.57 7.13 -13.29
C PHE A 6 -17.62 5.94 -13.42
N SER A 7 -16.84 5.92 -14.50
CA SER A 7 -15.75 4.96 -14.74
C SER A 7 -14.45 5.71 -14.86
N TYR A 8 -13.47 5.33 -14.02
CA TYR A 8 -12.18 5.99 -13.98
C TYR A 8 -11.42 5.82 -15.29
N ASN A 9 -11.37 4.61 -15.83
CA ASN A 9 -10.73 4.35 -17.11
C ASN A 9 -11.46 4.99 -18.29
N LYS A 10 -12.79 5.02 -18.29
CA LYS A 10 -13.54 5.73 -19.34
C LYS A 10 -13.29 7.24 -19.30
N ALA A 11 -13.18 7.82 -18.12
CA ALA A 11 -12.95 9.25 -17.95
C ALA A 11 -11.53 9.69 -18.34
N LEU A 12 -10.53 8.84 -18.07
CA LEU A 12 -9.11 9.19 -18.26
C LEU A 12 -8.48 8.64 -19.54
N GLY A 13 -9.14 7.68 -20.21
CA GLY A 13 -8.64 7.07 -21.44
C GLY A 13 -7.36 6.24 -21.24
N GLU A 14 -6.74 5.84 -22.34
CA GLU A 14 -5.48 5.10 -22.32
C GLU A 14 -4.31 5.98 -21.83
N ARG A 15 -3.37 5.39 -21.10
CA ARG A 15 -2.22 6.09 -20.50
C ARG A 15 -1.09 6.16 -21.51
N THR A 16 -1.17 7.11 -22.43
CA THR A 16 -0.17 7.29 -23.51
C THR A 16 0.57 8.63 -23.40
N PRO A 17 1.81 8.73 -23.95
CA PRO A 17 2.50 10.01 -24.05
C PRO A 17 1.70 11.07 -24.83
N ALA A 18 0.99 10.65 -25.89
CA ALA A 18 0.15 11.53 -26.70
C ALA A 18 -1.02 12.12 -25.90
N ALA A 19 -1.55 11.38 -24.92
CA ALA A 19 -2.56 11.87 -23.97
C ALA A 19 -1.96 12.70 -22.82
N GLY A 20 -0.66 13.00 -22.86
CA GLY A 20 0.03 13.85 -21.88
C GLY A 20 0.54 13.11 -20.64
N TYR A 21 0.44 11.77 -20.61
CA TYR A 21 1.02 10.98 -19.52
C TYR A 21 2.54 10.97 -19.61
N LYS A 22 3.17 10.95 -18.44
CA LYS A 22 4.63 10.92 -18.30
C LYS A 22 5.06 9.63 -17.61
N ASN A 23 6.32 9.28 -17.81
CA ASN A 23 6.93 8.22 -17.02
C ASN A 23 7.10 8.69 -15.58
N ALA A 24 6.77 7.80 -14.65
CA ALA A 24 6.99 7.96 -13.23
C ALA A 24 7.09 6.56 -12.60
N ALA A 25 7.43 6.50 -11.31
CA ALA A 25 7.51 5.25 -10.58
C ALA A 25 6.20 4.43 -10.69
N VAL A 26 6.33 3.20 -11.17
CA VAL A 26 5.31 2.15 -11.19
C VAL A 26 5.85 0.92 -10.47
N TYR A 27 4.94 0.07 -9.98
CA TYR A 27 5.32 -1.21 -9.42
C TYR A 27 5.12 -2.32 -10.45
N GLU A 28 6.19 -3.03 -10.79
CA GLU A 28 6.18 -4.13 -11.76
C GLU A 28 7.02 -5.29 -11.23
N ASN A 29 6.46 -6.50 -11.21
CA ASN A 29 7.17 -7.75 -10.88
C ASN A 29 8.02 -7.72 -9.59
N GLY A 30 7.53 -7.07 -8.52
CA GLY A 30 8.27 -7.02 -7.25
C GLY A 30 9.11 -5.75 -7.06
N LYS A 31 9.22 -4.91 -8.09
CA LYS A 31 10.17 -3.79 -8.12
C LYS A 31 9.50 -2.50 -8.52
N VAL A 32 10.07 -1.39 -8.04
CA VAL A 32 9.71 -0.06 -8.53
C VAL A 32 10.55 0.23 -9.76
N VAL A 33 9.90 0.49 -10.89
CA VAL A 33 10.51 0.83 -12.17
C VAL A 33 9.86 2.10 -12.72
N ASP A 34 10.50 2.79 -13.66
CA ASP A 34 9.85 3.89 -14.36
C ASP A 34 8.90 3.35 -15.43
N GLY A 35 7.66 3.84 -15.43
CA GLY A 35 6.63 3.43 -16.38
C GLY A 35 5.63 4.53 -16.67
N ILE A 36 4.95 4.43 -17.81
CA ILE A 36 3.99 5.42 -18.27
C ILE A 36 2.78 5.49 -17.31
N GLY A 37 2.42 6.69 -16.87
CA GLY A 37 1.29 6.88 -15.96
C GLY A 37 1.56 6.44 -14.52
N GLY A 38 2.82 6.44 -14.07
CA GLY A 38 3.16 6.26 -12.66
C GLY A 38 2.36 7.19 -11.74
N GLY A 39 1.91 6.66 -10.60
CA GLY A 39 1.01 7.36 -9.67
C GLY A 39 -0.48 7.29 -9.99
N ILE A 40 -0.91 6.69 -11.11
CA ILE A 40 -2.34 6.64 -11.47
C ILE A 40 -3.20 5.93 -10.40
N CYS A 41 -2.68 4.85 -9.81
CA CYS A 41 -3.36 4.11 -8.76
C CYS A 41 -3.45 4.86 -7.43
N GLN A 42 -2.53 5.81 -7.19
CA GLN A 42 -2.62 6.69 -6.04
C GLN A 42 -3.80 7.65 -6.22
N ILE A 43 -3.99 8.21 -7.43
CA ILE A 43 -5.11 9.09 -7.74
C ILE A 43 -6.46 8.35 -7.68
N SER A 44 -6.56 7.13 -8.20
CA SER A 44 -7.78 6.32 -8.08
C SER A 44 -8.09 5.96 -6.63
N SER A 45 -7.07 5.67 -5.81
CA SER A 45 -7.23 5.42 -4.37
C SER A 45 -7.71 6.67 -3.63
N THR A 46 -7.15 7.84 -3.92
CA THR A 46 -7.61 9.11 -3.35
C THR A 46 -9.05 9.41 -3.74
N LEU A 47 -9.42 9.20 -5.00
CA LEU A 47 -10.80 9.36 -5.47
C LEU A 47 -11.75 8.36 -4.78
N TYR A 48 -11.37 7.09 -4.64
CA TYR A 48 -12.16 6.08 -3.95
C TYR A 48 -12.50 6.49 -2.52
N ASN A 49 -11.52 7.00 -1.77
CA ASN A 49 -11.75 7.49 -0.41
C ASN A 49 -12.67 8.72 -0.39
N ALA A 50 -12.50 9.65 -1.33
CA ALA A 50 -13.38 10.81 -1.45
C ALA A 50 -14.82 10.39 -1.79
N VAL A 51 -15.00 9.41 -2.67
CA VAL A 51 -16.31 8.84 -3.06
C VAL A 51 -17.01 8.21 -1.87
N LEU A 52 -16.30 7.40 -1.07
CA LEU A 52 -16.84 6.82 0.16
C LEU A 52 -17.20 7.90 1.18
N LYS A 53 -16.31 8.89 1.38
CA LYS A 53 -16.57 10.01 2.29
C LYS A 53 -17.76 10.88 1.86
N ALA A 54 -18.02 10.98 0.56
CA ALA A 54 -19.19 11.64 0.00
C ALA A 54 -20.47 10.77 0.06
N ASN A 55 -20.39 9.57 0.65
CA ASN A 55 -21.48 8.59 0.77
C ASN A 55 -22.07 8.19 -0.60
N LEU A 56 -21.20 8.04 -1.61
CA LEU A 56 -21.58 7.54 -2.93
C LEU A 56 -21.43 6.00 -3.00
N GLY A 57 -22.21 5.37 -3.88
CA GLY A 57 -22.20 3.92 -4.03
C GLY A 57 -21.03 3.41 -4.86
N ILE A 58 -20.30 2.42 -4.34
CA ILE A 58 -19.24 1.73 -5.09
C ILE A 58 -19.88 0.70 -6.03
N VAL A 59 -19.44 0.69 -7.29
CA VAL A 59 -19.89 -0.27 -8.32
C VAL A 59 -18.81 -1.30 -8.61
N GLU A 60 -17.56 -0.85 -8.71
CA GLU A 60 -16.40 -1.71 -8.94
C GLU A 60 -15.21 -1.12 -8.20
N ARG A 61 -14.54 -1.96 -7.42
CA ARG A 61 -13.27 -1.64 -6.77
C ARG A 61 -12.49 -2.93 -6.55
N ARG A 62 -11.17 -2.87 -6.75
CA ARG A 62 -10.23 -3.95 -6.43
C ARG A 62 -9.04 -3.39 -5.65
N ASN A 63 -8.54 -4.13 -4.67
CA ASN A 63 -7.30 -3.79 -3.97
C ASN A 63 -6.06 -4.13 -4.82
N HIS A 64 -4.93 -3.53 -4.49
CA HIS A 64 -3.62 -3.86 -5.03
C HIS A 64 -3.19 -5.26 -4.61
N GLN A 65 -2.37 -5.87 -5.45
CA GLN A 65 -1.76 -7.16 -5.16
C GLN A 65 -0.87 -7.12 -3.90
N PHE A 66 -0.21 -5.99 -3.64
CA PHE A 66 0.67 -5.79 -2.48
C PHE A 66 0.23 -4.54 -1.72
N VAL A 67 0.55 -4.45 -0.44
CA VAL A 67 0.30 -3.25 0.36
C VAL A 67 1.06 -2.08 -0.21
N THR A 68 0.37 -0.96 -0.45
CA THR A 68 0.95 0.27 -0.97
C THR A 68 1.44 1.17 0.17
N SER A 69 2.49 1.96 -0.05
CA SER A 69 3.05 2.86 0.96
C SER A 69 2.26 4.15 1.17
N TYR A 70 1.43 4.55 0.21
CA TYR A 70 0.78 5.88 0.19
C TYR A 70 -0.64 5.90 0.76
N ILE A 71 -1.26 4.75 1.04
CA ILE A 71 -2.58 4.67 1.64
C ILE A 71 -2.72 3.38 2.47
N PRO A 72 -3.50 3.40 3.58
CA PRO A 72 -3.68 2.20 4.38
C PRO A 72 -4.26 1.04 3.57
N ALA A 73 -3.85 -0.19 3.91
CA ALA A 73 -4.51 -1.39 3.42
C ALA A 73 -6.01 -1.32 3.71
N GLY A 74 -6.84 -1.82 2.81
CA GLY A 74 -8.30 -1.72 2.85
C GLY A 74 -8.88 -0.47 2.17
N GLN A 75 -8.05 0.54 1.90
CA GLN A 75 -8.49 1.85 1.40
C GLN A 75 -7.96 2.20 0.02
N ASP A 76 -7.27 1.30 -0.65
CA ASP A 76 -6.74 1.52 -2.00
C ASP A 76 -7.74 1.08 -3.08
N ALA A 77 -7.58 1.57 -4.30
CA ALA A 77 -8.31 1.11 -5.48
C ALA A 77 -7.36 1.04 -6.67
N THR A 78 -7.01 -0.16 -7.11
CA THR A 78 -6.10 -0.38 -8.24
C THR A 78 -6.83 -0.25 -9.57
N VAL A 79 -6.14 0.24 -10.59
CA VAL A 79 -6.68 0.42 -11.95
C VAL A 79 -5.65 0.01 -12.99
N VAL A 80 -6.11 -0.66 -14.03
CA VAL A 80 -5.34 -1.05 -15.22
C VAL A 80 -6.24 -0.80 -16.42
N TYR A 81 -5.81 0.07 -17.33
CA TYR A 81 -6.62 0.40 -18.51
C TYR A 81 -6.93 -0.88 -19.31
N GLY A 82 -8.19 -1.04 -19.72
CA GLY A 82 -8.66 -2.24 -20.44
C GLY A 82 -8.88 -3.50 -19.58
N MET A 83 -8.53 -3.50 -18.28
CA MET A 83 -8.63 -4.69 -17.43
C MET A 83 -9.33 -4.44 -16.08
N THR A 84 -8.79 -3.55 -15.25
CA THR A 84 -9.29 -3.28 -13.89
C THR A 84 -9.73 -1.82 -13.80
N ASP A 85 -10.97 -1.56 -13.40
CA ASP A 85 -11.48 -0.20 -13.28
C ASP A 85 -11.88 0.14 -11.83
N PHE A 86 -11.95 1.44 -11.56
CA PHE A 86 -12.64 1.95 -10.39
C PHE A 86 -13.92 2.65 -10.83
N ARG A 87 -15.07 2.13 -10.39
CA ARG A 87 -16.39 2.65 -10.75
C ARG A 87 -17.24 2.92 -9.54
N PHE A 88 -17.95 4.04 -9.57
CA PHE A 88 -18.91 4.40 -8.55
C PHE A 88 -20.15 5.04 -9.18
N LYS A 89 -21.27 4.91 -8.49
CA LYS A 89 -22.56 5.47 -8.86
C LYS A 89 -22.84 6.68 -7.98
N ASN A 90 -23.28 7.78 -8.59
CA ASN A 90 -23.85 8.86 -7.82
C ASN A 90 -25.22 8.43 -7.28
N THR A 91 -25.25 7.94 -6.05
CA THR A 91 -26.47 7.49 -5.37
C THR A 91 -27.24 8.63 -4.71
N ARG A 92 -26.78 9.88 -4.84
CA ARG A 92 -27.42 11.09 -4.32
C ARG A 92 -28.49 11.61 -5.27
N LYS A 93 -29.41 12.42 -4.74
CA LYS A 93 -30.52 13.05 -5.49
C LYS A 93 -30.04 14.09 -6.50
N TYR A 94 -28.91 14.74 -6.22
CA TYR A 94 -28.38 15.85 -7.01
C TYR A 94 -27.03 15.53 -7.66
N ALA A 95 -26.66 16.32 -8.66
CA ALA A 95 -25.35 16.21 -9.28
C ALA A 95 -24.23 16.47 -8.26
N VAL A 96 -23.11 15.76 -8.43
CA VAL A 96 -21.89 15.98 -7.67
C VAL A 96 -20.79 16.48 -8.60
N LYS A 97 -19.93 17.36 -8.09
CA LYS A 97 -18.75 17.87 -8.76
C LYS A 97 -17.52 17.24 -8.14
N ILE A 98 -16.69 16.63 -8.97
CA ILE A 98 -15.37 16.14 -8.59
C ILE A 98 -14.35 17.23 -8.91
N LYS A 99 -13.55 17.62 -7.94
CA LYS A 99 -12.39 18.50 -8.13
C LYS A 99 -11.15 17.73 -7.72
N ALA A 100 -10.18 17.61 -8.63
CA ALA A 100 -8.90 17.01 -8.35
C ALA A 100 -7.78 18.05 -8.56
N SER A 101 -6.76 18.01 -7.71
CA SER A 101 -5.57 18.85 -7.82
C SER A 101 -4.36 18.09 -7.31
N CYS A 102 -3.18 18.39 -7.88
CA CYS A 102 -1.90 17.92 -7.35
C CYS A 102 -0.98 19.12 -7.19
N SER A 103 -0.43 19.31 -5.99
CA SER A 103 0.53 20.39 -5.69
C SER A 103 1.47 19.94 -4.57
N ASN A 104 2.75 20.29 -4.68
CA ASN A 104 3.78 19.95 -3.67
C ASN A 104 3.82 18.46 -3.29
N GLY A 105 3.64 17.57 -4.28
CA GLY A 105 3.61 16.12 -4.06
C GLY A 105 2.33 15.58 -3.42
N ILE A 106 1.33 16.43 -3.18
CA ILE A 106 0.06 16.06 -2.55
C ILE A 106 -1.06 16.05 -3.60
N ALA A 107 -1.67 14.88 -3.78
CA ALA A 107 -2.88 14.72 -4.58
C ALA A 107 -4.13 14.86 -3.70
N THR A 108 -4.99 15.80 -4.04
CA THR A 108 -6.25 16.08 -3.34
C THR A 108 -7.43 15.86 -4.27
N VAL A 109 -8.43 15.12 -3.80
CA VAL A 109 -9.72 14.98 -4.47
C VAL A 109 -10.82 15.44 -3.52
N SER A 110 -11.67 16.35 -3.99
CA SER A 110 -12.83 16.84 -3.28
C SER A 110 -14.09 16.55 -4.08
N ILE A 111 -15.14 16.12 -3.40
CA ILE A 111 -16.46 15.92 -3.99
C ILE A 111 -17.40 16.94 -3.37
N TYR A 112 -18.00 17.78 -4.20
CA TYR A 112 -19.00 18.76 -3.81
C TYR A 112 -20.38 18.31 -4.28
N GLY A 113 -21.40 18.55 -3.47
CA GLY A 113 -22.79 18.23 -3.80
C GLY A 113 -23.74 19.12 -3.02
N ILE A 114 -25.00 19.12 -3.44
CA ILE A 114 -26.08 19.76 -2.68
C ILE A 114 -26.40 18.90 -1.46
N LYS A 115 -26.57 19.56 -0.31
CA LYS A 115 -26.95 18.89 0.93
C LYS A 115 -28.35 18.27 0.79
N GLU A 116 -28.49 17.06 1.27
CA GLU A 116 -29.76 16.37 1.43
C GLU A 116 -30.27 16.53 2.87
N GLU A 117 -31.45 15.99 3.15
CA GLU A 117 -32.07 16.02 4.47
C GLU A 117 -31.16 15.41 5.56
N ASN A 118 -30.52 14.28 5.23
CA ASN A 118 -29.55 13.62 6.10
C ASN A 118 -28.15 13.70 5.49
N GLU A 119 -27.23 14.35 6.18
CA GLU A 119 -25.81 14.36 5.85
C GLU A 119 -25.03 13.50 6.84
N TYR A 120 -24.37 12.47 6.34
CA TYR A 120 -23.58 11.54 7.14
C TYR A 120 -22.11 11.91 7.10
N SER A 121 -21.46 11.85 8.26
CA SER A 121 -20.01 11.74 8.33
C SER A 121 -19.61 10.28 8.18
N ILE A 122 -18.59 10.04 7.37
CA ILE A 122 -18.10 8.70 7.04
C ILE A 122 -16.66 8.55 7.55
N SER A 123 -16.41 7.48 8.29
CA SER A 123 -15.08 7.04 8.68
C SER A 123 -14.86 5.56 8.37
N PHE A 124 -13.60 5.13 8.45
CA PHE A 124 -13.18 3.76 8.19
C PHE A 124 -12.70 3.12 9.49
N ASP A 125 -13.12 1.88 9.73
CA ASP A 125 -12.56 1.00 10.76
C ASP A 125 -11.95 -0.21 10.02
N THR A 126 -10.64 -0.19 9.86
CA THR A 126 -9.88 -1.24 9.17
C THR A 126 -9.17 -2.12 10.18
N ARG A 127 -9.27 -3.43 10.02
CA ARG A 127 -8.63 -4.42 10.89
C ARG A 127 -7.84 -5.40 10.07
N THR A 128 -6.61 -5.68 10.49
CA THR A 128 -5.84 -6.82 9.99
C THR A 128 -6.36 -8.09 10.65
N ILE A 129 -6.85 -9.02 9.83
CA ILE A 129 -7.40 -10.30 10.28
C ILE A 129 -6.31 -11.36 10.35
N SER A 130 -5.37 -11.33 9.41
CA SER A 130 -4.20 -12.21 9.41
C SER A 130 -3.06 -11.61 8.58
N THR A 131 -1.87 -12.18 8.77
CA THR A 131 -0.69 -11.88 7.96
C THR A 131 -0.27 -13.11 7.16
N ILE A 132 0.37 -12.88 6.02
CA ILE A 132 0.93 -13.91 5.16
C ILE A 132 2.44 -13.73 5.20
N PRO A 133 3.21 -14.62 5.84
CA PRO A 133 4.66 -14.51 5.91
C PRO A 133 5.29 -14.46 4.52
N TYR A 134 6.29 -13.60 4.33
CA TYR A 134 7.08 -13.65 3.10
C TYR A 134 7.99 -14.86 3.06
N THR A 135 8.38 -15.26 1.84
CA THR A 135 9.38 -16.29 1.60
C THR A 135 10.71 -15.66 1.15
N ILE A 136 11.81 -16.37 1.39
CA ILE A 136 13.15 -15.95 0.94
C ILE A 136 13.49 -16.73 -0.34
N LYS A 137 13.92 -15.99 -1.37
CA LYS A 137 14.49 -16.55 -2.60
C LYS A 137 15.98 -16.22 -2.65
N TYR A 138 16.80 -17.25 -2.87
CA TYR A 138 18.23 -17.07 -3.11
C TYR A 138 18.52 -17.02 -4.61
N GLU A 139 19.34 -16.06 -5.01
CA GLU A 139 19.81 -15.92 -6.39
C GLU A 139 21.34 -16.01 -6.43
N GLU A 140 21.88 -17.01 -7.10
CA GLU A 140 23.33 -17.19 -7.20
C GLU A 140 23.96 -16.18 -8.15
N ASN A 141 25.11 -15.63 -7.76
CA ASN A 141 25.87 -14.69 -8.54
C ASN A 141 27.34 -15.11 -8.62
N LYS A 142 27.73 -15.64 -9.79
CA LYS A 142 29.09 -16.11 -10.11
C LYS A 142 30.14 -15.00 -10.13
N ASN A 143 29.73 -13.73 -10.10
CA ASN A 143 30.64 -12.59 -10.10
C ASN A 143 30.97 -12.09 -8.69
N LEU A 144 30.17 -12.47 -7.68
CA LEU A 144 30.38 -12.10 -6.28
C LEU A 144 31.14 -13.21 -5.55
N ALA A 145 32.07 -12.84 -4.68
CA ALA A 145 32.90 -13.78 -3.90
C ALA A 145 32.04 -14.80 -3.14
N ALA A 146 32.48 -16.07 -3.13
CA ALA A 146 31.84 -17.12 -2.35
C ALA A 146 31.65 -16.69 -0.88
N GLY A 147 30.45 -16.94 -0.34
CA GLY A 147 30.09 -16.57 1.03
C GLY A 147 29.58 -15.14 1.21
N THR A 148 29.53 -14.32 0.15
CA THR A 148 28.86 -13.01 0.22
C THR A 148 27.35 -13.16 0.07
N GLU A 149 26.59 -12.47 0.91
CA GLU A 149 25.13 -12.34 0.76
C GLU A 149 24.75 -10.86 0.67
N LYS A 150 23.90 -10.52 -0.29
CA LYS A 150 23.34 -9.16 -0.44
C LYS A 150 21.84 -9.23 -0.67
N VAL A 151 21.07 -8.50 0.14
CA VAL A 151 19.63 -8.34 -0.09
C VAL A 151 19.43 -7.48 -1.34
N SER A 152 18.83 -8.04 -2.39
CA SER A 152 18.47 -7.32 -3.61
C SER A 152 17.03 -6.82 -3.60
N GLN A 153 16.15 -7.48 -2.85
CA GLN A 153 14.77 -7.07 -2.63
C GLN A 153 14.38 -7.33 -1.19
N VAL A 154 13.86 -6.31 -0.52
CA VAL A 154 13.31 -6.45 0.83
C VAL A 154 11.99 -7.21 0.72
N GLY A 155 11.81 -8.22 1.59
CA GLY A 155 10.55 -8.94 1.68
C GLY A 155 9.56 -8.21 2.58
N ALA A 156 8.27 -8.40 2.33
CA ALA A 156 7.20 -7.83 3.14
C ALA A 156 6.09 -8.85 3.33
N ASN A 157 5.59 -8.98 4.56
CA ASN A 157 4.45 -9.85 4.83
C ASN A 157 3.22 -9.32 4.08
N GLY A 158 2.44 -10.24 3.54
CA GLY A 158 1.10 -9.96 3.06
C GLY A 158 0.15 -9.79 4.24
N VAL A 159 -1.03 -9.25 3.98
CA VAL A 159 -2.06 -9.03 5.00
C VAL A 159 -3.44 -9.34 4.43
N ILE A 160 -4.33 -9.84 5.28
CA ILE A 160 -5.76 -9.91 5.00
C ILE A 160 -6.43 -8.89 5.91
N THR A 161 -7.19 -7.96 5.33
CA THR A 161 -7.89 -6.91 6.09
C THR A 161 -9.40 -7.02 5.93
N GLU A 162 -10.13 -6.58 6.95
CA GLU A 162 -11.54 -6.22 6.84
C GLU A 162 -11.69 -4.73 7.09
N THR A 163 -12.34 -4.04 6.15
CA THR A 163 -12.63 -2.62 6.25
C THR A 163 -14.12 -2.44 6.47
N TYR A 164 -14.48 -1.66 7.48
CA TYR A 164 -15.86 -1.30 7.76
C TYR A 164 -16.09 0.19 7.48
N LEU A 165 -17.21 0.50 6.82
CA LEU A 165 -17.70 1.85 6.64
C LEU A 165 -18.57 2.22 7.85
N VAL A 166 -18.14 3.22 8.61
CA VAL A 166 -18.87 3.75 9.77
C VAL A 166 -19.59 5.01 9.33
N LYS A 167 -20.92 5.02 9.44
CA LYS A 167 -21.77 6.19 9.16
C LYS A 167 -22.22 6.81 10.47
N SER A 168 -22.04 8.12 10.59
CA SER A 168 -22.49 8.90 11.73
C SER A 168 -23.42 10.03 11.29
N LEU A 169 -24.52 10.23 12.01
CA LEU A 169 -25.45 11.35 11.83
C LEU A 169 -25.44 12.17 13.11
N ASN A 170 -25.19 13.49 13.01
CA ASN A 170 -25.11 14.39 14.17
C ASN A 170 -24.15 13.89 15.28
N GLY A 171 -23.01 13.34 14.88
CA GLY A 171 -21.99 12.80 15.79
C GLY A 171 -22.27 11.39 16.35
N LYS A 172 -23.48 10.83 16.14
CA LYS A 172 -23.83 9.49 16.61
C LYS A 172 -23.65 8.46 15.49
N ILE A 173 -22.99 7.34 15.79
CA ILE A 173 -22.90 6.20 14.87
C ILE A 173 -24.31 5.64 14.63
N VAL A 174 -24.72 5.59 13.36
CA VAL A 174 -26.00 5.02 12.93
C VAL A 174 -25.84 3.72 12.16
N SER A 175 -24.65 3.45 11.62
CA SER A 175 -24.37 2.22 10.88
C SER A 175 -22.89 1.90 10.89
N ARG A 176 -22.55 0.61 10.95
CA ARG A 176 -21.22 0.06 10.71
C ARG A 176 -21.39 -1.15 9.80
N THR A 177 -20.91 -1.05 8.56
CA THR A 177 -21.12 -2.06 7.51
C THR A 177 -19.79 -2.56 6.98
N LEU A 178 -19.68 -3.87 6.74
CA LEU A 178 -18.49 -4.43 6.09
C LEU A 178 -18.42 -3.87 4.66
N LEU A 179 -17.34 -3.14 4.37
CA LEU A 179 -17.07 -2.54 3.07
C LEU A 179 -16.31 -3.50 2.16
N SER A 180 -15.23 -4.09 2.68
CA SER A 180 -14.39 -5.03 1.94
C SER A 180 -13.67 -6.00 2.86
N LYS A 181 -13.32 -7.16 2.30
CA LYS A 181 -12.31 -8.06 2.83
C LYS A 181 -11.22 -8.21 1.78
N ASP A 182 -10.06 -7.62 2.05
CA ASP A 182 -8.99 -7.51 1.07
C ASP A 182 -7.84 -8.46 1.42
N THR A 183 -7.19 -9.00 0.40
CA THR A 183 -6.01 -9.84 0.54
C THR A 183 -4.87 -9.25 -0.25
N TYR A 184 -3.77 -8.97 0.43
CA TYR A 184 -2.52 -8.49 -0.13
C TYR A 184 -1.48 -9.59 0.02
N ASN A 185 -0.82 -9.92 -1.08
CA ASN A 185 0.19 -10.96 -1.15
C ASN A 185 1.45 -10.56 -0.37
N ALA A 186 2.19 -11.56 0.09
CA ALA A 186 3.52 -11.34 0.61
C ALA A 186 4.52 -11.09 -0.53
N MET A 187 5.41 -10.13 -0.33
CA MET A 187 6.50 -9.83 -1.25
C MET A 187 7.73 -10.63 -0.83
N GLN A 188 8.28 -11.44 -1.74
CA GLN A 188 9.46 -12.26 -1.43
C GLN A 188 10.68 -11.39 -1.10
N ARG A 189 11.48 -11.84 -0.13
CA ARG A 189 12.83 -11.31 0.10
C ARG A 189 13.78 -12.00 -0.87
N ILE A 190 14.55 -11.24 -1.64
CA ILE A 190 15.56 -11.80 -2.54
C ILE A 190 16.94 -11.53 -1.98
N ILE A 191 17.72 -12.61 -1.78
CA ILE A 191 19.10 -12.56 -1.31
C ILE A 191 20.00 -13.09 -2.41
N VAL A 192 20.90 -12.25 -2.91
CA VAL A 192 21.91 -12.62 -3.89
C VAL A 192 23.11 -13.21 -3.16
N ARG A 193 23.50 -14.44 -3.52
CA ARG A 193 24.63 -15.17 -2.94
C ARG A 193 25.79 -15.22 -3.91
N GLY A 194 26.98 -14.80 -3.49
CA GLY A 194 28.18 -14.96 -4.28
C GLY A 194 28.63 -16.41 -4.33
N THR A 195 28.96 -16.88 -5.52
CA THR A 195 29.47 -18.24 -5.79
C THR A 195 30.82 -18.23 -6.51
N LYS A 196 31.43 -17.05 -6.70
CA LYS A 196 32.74 -16.92 -7.34
C LYS A 196 33.81 -17.64 -6.52
N GLY A 197 34.42 -18.67 -7.11
CA GLY A 197 35.48 -19.46 -6.48
C GLY A 197 34.98 -20.56 -5.54
N ALA A 198 33.66 -20.82 -5.46
CA ALA A 198 33.15 -21.99 -4.75
C ALA A 198 33.45 -23.25 -5.59
N SER A 199 34.35 -24.13 -5.11
CA SER A 199 34.54 -25.45 -5.71
C SER A 199 33.27 -26.28 -5.53
N THR A 200 32.71 -26.77 -6.64
CA THR A 200 31.67 -27.80 -6.64
C THR A 200 32.24 -29.10 -6.09
N ASN A 201 32.03 -29.40 -4.81
CA ASN A 201 32.26 -30.75 -4.30
C ASN A 201 31.10 -31.65 -4.73
N ASN A 202 31.20 -32.19 -5.95
CA ASN A 202 30.48 -33.41 -6.33
C ASN A 202 31.16 -34.60 -5.63
N ASN A 203 30.78 -34.90 -4.40
CA ASN A 203 31.12 -36.19 -3.80
C ASN A 203 30.05 -37.21 -4.17
N ASN A 204 30.17 -37.74 -5.38
CA ASN A 204 29.65 -39.06 -5.71
C ASN A 204 30.78 -40.05 -5.43
N SER A 205 30.70 -40.79 -4.32
CA SER A 205 31.56 -41.95 -4.12
C SER A 205 30.81 -43.03 -3.34
N ASN A 206 30.36 -44.03 -4.08
CA ASN A 206 30.07 -45.37 -3.57
C ASN A 206 31.35 -45.95 -2.95
N ASN A 207 31.29 -46.42 -1.71
CA ASN A 207 31.86 -47.74 -1.38
C ASN A 207 31.36 -48.29 -0.04
N ASN A 208 30.99 -49.57 -0.09
CA ASN A 208 30.62 -50.44 1.04
C ASN A 208 31.84 -50.83 1.90
N ASN A 209 31.68 -50.90 3.23
CA ASN A 209 31.82 -52.12 4.05
C ASN A 209 31.88 -51.88 5.58
N ASN A 210 30.90 -52.50 6.26
CA ASN A 210 30.72 -53.08 7.61
C ASN A 210 31.70 -52.92 8.81
N ASN A 211 31.02 -52.77 9.98
CA ASN A 211 31.30 -53.17 11.40
C ASN A 211 32.37 -52.35 12.19
N THR A 212 32.22 -51.92 13.46
CA THR A 212 31.51 -52.48 14.64
C THR A 212 31.32 -51.39 15.75
N GLU A 213 30.23 -51.50 16.52
CA GLU A 213 29.91 -51.03 17.91
C GLU A 213 30.70 -49.91 18.65
N ASN A 214 30.02 -48.84 19.12
CA ASN A 214 29.54 -48.64 20.53
C ASN A 214 29.37 -47.16 20.96
N ASN A 215 28.25 -46.92 21.68
CA ASN A 215 27.96 -45.91 22.73
C ASN A 215 27.51 -44.45 22.43
N LYS A 216 26.21 -44.24 22.74
CA LYS A 216 25.37 -43.07 23.13
C LYS A 216 26.06 -42.02 24.06
N PRO A 217 25.57 -40.75 24.29
CA PRO A 217 24.26 -40.12 23.97
C PRO A 217 24.25 -38.80 23.18
N GLU A 218 23.06 -38.52 22.63
CA GLU A 218 22.60 -37.26 22.06
C GLU A 218 22.65 -36.09 23.07
N GLU A 219 23.32 -35.01 22.69
CA GLU A 219 23.09 -33.66 23.25
C GLU A 219 22.20 -32.85 22.31
N LYS A 220 21.18 -32.25 22.92
CA LYS A 220 20.14 -31.40 22.32
C LYS A 220 20.74 -30.05 21.93
N PRO A 221 20.59 -29.55 20.68
CA PRO A 221 21.05 -28.20 20.37
C PRO A 221 20.18 -27.15 21.06
N GLU A 222 20.85 -26.20 21.70
CA GLU A 222 20.29 -25.03 22.36
C GLU A 222 19.47 -24.14 21.41
N GLU A 223 18.40 -23.58 21.97
CA GLU A 223 17.47 -22.66 21.34
C GLU A 223 18.12 -21.27 21.19
N ILE A 224 18.51 -20.90 19.97
CA ILE A 224 19.00 -19.55 19.67
C ILE A 224 17.79 -18.60 19.65
N LYS A 225 17.67 -17.76 20.68
CA LYS A 225 16.67 -16.67 20.73
C LYS A 225 16.88 -15.68 19.56
N PRO A 226 15.81 -15.20 18.91
CA PRO A 226 15.93 -14.19 17.88
C PRO A 226 16.39 -12.83 18.47
N PRO A 227 17.10 -11.98 17.70
CA PRO A 227 17.55 -10.68 18.17
C PRO A 227 16.36 -9.76 18.45
N VAL A 228 16.48 -8.98 19.53
CA VAL A 228 15.53 -7.92 19.92
C VAL A 228 15.52 -6.84 18.83
N GLU A 229 14.35 -6.58 18.24
CA GLU A 229 14.13 -5.42 17.37
C GLU A 229 14.19 -4.13 18.19
N GLU A 230 15.17 -3.27 17.90
CA GLU A 230 15.16 -1.87 18.35
C GLU A 230 14.03 -1.11 17.65
N LYS A 231 13.21 -0.46 18.47
CA LYS A 231 12.09 0.39 18.06
C LYS A 231 12.63 1.63 17.34
N PRO A 232 12.06 2.06 16.19
CA PRO A 232 12.47 3.32 15.57
C PRO A 232 12.13 4.52 16.46
N GLU A 233 13.08 5.44 16.63
CA GLU A 233 12.89 6.71 17.33
C GLU A 233 11.76 7.54 16.69
N GLU A 234 10.95 8.13 17.56
CA GLU A 234 9.80 8.96 17.25
C GLU A 234 10.27 10.34 16.75
N ILE A 235 9.99 10.66 15.48
CA ILE A 235 10.28 11.99 14.92
C ILE A 235 9.30 12.99 15.57
N LYS A 236 9.82 13.84 16.47
CA LYS A 236 9.06 14.96 17.05
C LYS A 236 8.75 16.02 15.98
N PRO A 237 7.55 16.63 15.99
CA PRO A 237 7.22 17.74 15.09
C PRO A 237 8.03 19.01 15.43
N PRO A 238 8.22 19.94 14.47
CA PRO A 238 8.95 21.18 14.70
C PRO A 238 8.26 22.06 15.74
N ILE A 239 9.08 22.68 16.58
CA ILE A 239 8.69 23.65 17.61
C ILE A 239 8.16 24.92 16.92
N GLU A 240 6.96 25.36 17.26
CA GLU A 240 6.43 26.68 16.92
C GLU A 240 7.21 27.74 17.73
N GLU A 241 7.97 28.60 17.04
CA GLU A 241 8.46 29.85 17.61
C GLU A 241 7.28 30.83 17.72
N ASN A 242 6.86 31.08 18.95
CA ASN A 242 5.98 32.20 19.30
C ASN A 242 6.72 33.53 19.02
N SER A 243 6.39 34.20 17.93
CA SER A 243 6.59 35.64 17.81
C SER A 243 5.34 36.36 18.33
N SER A 244 5.47 36.94 19.52
CA SER A 244 4.56 37.92 20.10
C SER A 244 4.34 39.06 19.10
N ILE A 245 3.10 39.23 18.63
CA ILE A 245 2.68 40.51 18.01
C ILE A 245 1.86 41.24 19.06
N GLU A 246 2.50 42.25 19.65
CA GLU A 246 1.83 43.30 20.40
C GLU A 246 0.81 43.99 19.52
N ASN A 247 -0.43 44.05 20.01
CA ASN A 247 -1.49 44.85 19.45
C ASN A 247 -1.57 46.13 20.28
N THR A 248 -1.02 47.24 19.78
CA THR A 248 -1.33 48.58 20.31
C THR A 248 -1.64 49.57 19.18
N ASN A 249 -2.91 49.96 19.14
CA ASN A 249 -3.50 51.23 18.70
C ASN A 249 -2.58 52.28 18.05
N ASN A 250 -2.92 52.72 16.84
CA ASN A 250 -3.16 54.15 16.61
C ASN A 250 -3.93 54.50 15.32
N ARG A 251 -5.07 55.19 15.55
CA ARG A 251 -5.61 56.39 14.89
C ARG A 251 -5.35 56.68 13.41
N ASN A 252 -6.47 56.97 12.72
CA ASN A 252 -6.76 58.06 11.77
C ASN A 252 -5.64 58.60 10.88
N ILE A 253 -5.92 58.76 9.57
CA ILE A 253 -6.13 60.07 8.89
C ILE A 253 -6.32 59.83 7.37
N LYS A 254 -7.42 60.41 6.85
CA LYS A 254 -7.82 60.72 5.47
C LYS A 254 -8.11 59.59 4.48
#